data_AF-A0A0R3UQE1-F1
#
_entry.id   AF-A0A0R3UQE1-F1
#
_cell.length_a   1.000
_cell.length_b   1.000
_cell.length_c   1.000
_cell.angle_alpha   90.00
_cell.angle_beta   90.00
_cell.angle_gamma   90.00
#
_symmetry.space_group_name_H-M   'P 1'
#
loop_
_entity.id
_entity.type
_entity.pdbx_description
1 polymer ?
#
loop_
_entity_poly.entity_id
_entity_poly.type
_entity_poly.pdbx_seq_one_letter_code
_entity_poly.pdbx_strand_id
1 'polypeptide(L)'
;MELVAALKALNGSNLVESFELGGFEWGTNKTSLPLRATWYKGSMYGAFRREFLHEAVMGTALGPILDLMLKPNYIRHPDEFFFPTLAYNSQLRLPGACHLERLRYDLCYETVPHISANKFHADYQPEAYDEMEQWYFQRVAAEIISGSYNRTTFDPKVYAERLCSRNHI
;
A
#
# COMPACT_ATOMS: atom_id res chain seq x y z
N MET A 1 -5.32 17.25 8.94
CA MET A 1 -6.51 16.99 8.11
C MET A 1 -6.15 16.46 6.73
N GLU A 2 -4.97 16.76 6.21
CA GLU A 2 -4.44 16.21 4.94
C GLU A 2 -4.53 14.68 4.85
N LEU A 3 -4.10 13.94 5.89
CA LEU A 3 -4.19 12.48 5.91
C LEU A 3 -5.63 11.97 5.72
N VAL A 4 -6.60 12.59 6.40
CA VAL A 4 -8.02 12.21 6.27
C VAL A 4 -8.52 12.52 4.85
N ALA A 5 -8.11 13.65 4.28
CA ALA A 5 -8.46 14.00 2.90
C ALA A 5 -7.84 13.04 1.87
N ALA A 6 -6.58 12.64 2.06
CA ALA A 6 -5.92 11.62 1.24
C ALA A 6 -6.68 10.29 1.29
N LEU A 7 -6.97 9.79 2.49
CA LEU A 7 -7.65 8.51 2.67
C LEU A 7 -9.09 8.52 2.14
N LYS A 8 -9.81 9.64 2.29
CA LYS A 8 -11.13 9.81 1.65
C LYS A 8 -11.03 9.82 0.13
N ALA A 9 -9.99 10.46 -0.42
CA ALA A 9 -9.77 10.53 -1.86
C ALA A 9 -9.43 9.18 -2.50
N LEU A 10 -8.93 8.19 -1.74
CA LEU A 10 -8.75 6.82 -2.22
C LEU A 10 -10.07 6.11 -2.57
N ASN A 11 -11.21 6.68 -2.19
CA ASN A 11 -12.55 6.20 -2.52
C ASN A 11 -12.79 4.72 -2.11
N GLY A 12 -12.13 4.28 -1.04
CA GLY A 12 -12.22 2.90 -0.56
C GLY A 12 -11.21 1.93 -1.19
N SER A 13 -10.36 2.36 -2.11
CA SER A 13 -9.22 1.53 -2.52
C SER A 13 -8.17 1.41 -1.41
N ASN A 14 -7.32 0.39 -1.50
CA ASN A 14 -6.11 0.30 -0.70
C ASN A 14 -4.97 1.12 -1.36
N LEU A 15 -4.10 1.71 -0.53
CA LEU A 15 -2.85 2.35 -0.96
C LEU A 15 -1.70 1.39 -0.69
N VAL A 16 -1.33 0.63 -1.71
CA VAL A 16 -0.28 -0.40 -1.64
C VAL A 16 0.66 -0.19 -2.81
N GLU A 17 1.96 -0.12 -2.53
CA GLU A 17 2.99 -0.13 -3.56
C GLU A 17 3.23 -1.57 -4.02
N SER A 18 3.31 -1.77 -5.32
CA SER A 18 3.44 -3.10 -5.92
C SER A 18 4.10 -2.99 -7.27
N PHE A 19 4.85 -4.04 -7.63
CA PHE A 19 5.59 -4.25 -8.86
C PHE A 19 5.38 -5.69 -9.32
N GLU A 20 5.48 -5.90 -10.63
CA GLU A 20 5.51 -7.24 -11.18
C GLU A 20 6.74 -8.00 -10.70
N LEU A 21 6.60 -9.33 -10.59
CA LEU A 21 7.65 -10.17 -10.02
C LEU A 21 9.01 -10.00 -10.74
N GLY A 22 9.01 -9.90 -12.08
CA GLY A 22 10.19 -9.61 -12.88
C GLY A 22 11.46 -10.34 -12.42
N GLY A 23 12.52 -9.58 -12.16
CA GLY A 23 13.81 -10.09 -11.68
C GLY A 23 13.83 -10.62 -10.24
N PHE A 24 12.71 -10.57 -9.51
CA PHE A 24 12.59 -11.04 -8.13
C PHE A 24 12.07 -12.48 -8.01
N GLU A 25 11.90 -13.19 -9.13
CA GLU A 25 11.42 -14.58 -9.15
C GLU A 25 12.27 -15.53 -8.31
N TRP A 26 13.58 -15.29 -8.20
CA TRP A 26 14.45 -16.09 -7.34
C TRP A 26 14.01 -16.06 -5.86
N GLY A 27 13.34 -15.00 -5.41
CA GLY A 27 12.80 -14.87 -4.06
C GLY A 27 11.57 -15.74 -3.76
N THR A 28 10.87 -16.21 -4.80
CA THR A 28 9.67 -17.07 -4.67
C THR A 28 9.99 -18.56 -4.76
N ASN A 29 11.28 -18.91 -4.89
CA ASN A 29 11.73 -20.29 -5.08
C ASN A 29 11.04 -20.98 -6.28
N LYS A 30 10.70 -20.21 -7.33
CA LYS A 30 9.96 -20.66 -8.53
C LYS A 30 8.63 -21.38 -8.23
N THR A 31 8.03 -21.08 -7.07
CA THR A 31 6.79 -21.71 -6.65
C THR A 31 5.60 -20.98 -7.27
N SER A 32 4.57 -21.70 -7.70
CA SER A 32 3.30 -21.10 -8.13
C SER A 32 2.42 -20.76 -6.94
N LEU A 33 1.66 -19.66 -7.03
CA LEU A 33 0.68 -19.34 -6.00
C LEU A 33 -0.60 -20.17 -6.15
N PRO A 34 -1.22 -20.56 -5.02
CA PRO A 34 -2.57 -21.10 -5.01
C PRO A 34 -3.62 -20.12 -5.57
N LEU A 35 -4.84 -20.62 -5.77
CA LEU A 35 -6.02 -19.82 -6.17
C LEU A 35 -5.86 -19.09 -7.51
N ARG A 36 -4.95 -19.58 -8.38
CA ARG A 36 -4.58 -18.94 -9.66
C ARG A 36 -4.09 -17.50 -9.47
N ALA A 37 -3.51 -17.19 -8.30
CA ALA A 37 -2.91 -15.89 -8.04
C ALA A 37 -1.56 -15.76 -8.76
N THR A 38 -1.19 -14.52 -9.03
CA THR A 38 0.10 -14.12 -9.60
C THR A 38 0.90 -13.37 -8.54
N TRP A 39 2.21 -13.60 -8.52
CA TRP A 39 3.10 -12.95 -7.56
C TRP A 39 3.23 -11.46 -7.87
N TYR A 40 3.11 -10.66 -6.82
CA TYR A 40 3.48 -9.26 -6.83
C TYR A 40 4.44 -8.98 -5.69
N LYS A 41 5.42 -8.12 -5.94
CA LYS A 41 6.38 -7.66 -4.94
C LYS A 41 6.10 -6.20 -4.64
N GLY A 42 6.32 -5.76 -3.40
CA GLY A 42 6.16 -4.36 -3.06
C GLY A 42 6.55 -4.07 -1.62
N SER A 43 6.05 -2.95 -1.13
CA SER A 43 6.26 -2.54 0.25
C SER A 43 5.36 -3.32 1.20
N MET A 44 5.90 -3.62 2.38
CA MET A 44 5.09 -4.08 3.52
C MET A 44 4.19 -2.97 4.07
N TYR A 45 4.55 -1.70 3.78
CA TYR A 45 3.82 -0.53 4.24
C TYR A 45 2.73 -0.15 3.24
N GLY A 46 1.56 0.20 3.75
CA GLY A 46 0.44 0.68 2.97
C GLY A 46 -0.68 1.20 3.85
N ALA A 47 -1.70 1.80 3.23
CA ALA A 47 -2.95 2.12 3.89
C ALA A 47 -4.03 1.13 3.41
N PHE A 48 -4.56 0.36 4.34
CA PHE A 48 -5.48 -0.73 4.04
C PHE A 48 -6.87 -0.45 4.59
N ARG A 49 -7.91 -0.83 3.84
CA ARG A 49 -9.27 -0.92 4.36
C ARG A 49 -9.33 -1.96 5.46
N ARG A 50 -10.18 -1.69 6.45
CA ARG A 50 -10.41 -2.61 7.58
C ARG A 50 -10.92 -3.97 7.09
N GLU A 51 -11.83 -3.96 6.12
CA GLU A 51 -12.45 -5.16 5.56
C GLU A 51 -11.44 -5.98 4.76
N PHE A 52 -10.51 -5.31 4.06
CA PHE A 52 -9.39 -5.98 3.39
C PHE A 52 -8.53 -6.74 4.39
N LEU A 53 -8.12 -6.09 5.48
CA LEU A 53 -7.29 -6.73 6.52
C LEU A 53 -8.03 -7.86 7.23
N HIS A 54 -9.34 -7.70 7.45
CA HIS A 54 -10.15 -8.75 8.06
C HIS A 54 -10.11 -10.04 7.22
N GLU A 55 -10.36 -9.94 5.92
CA GLU A 55 -10.30 -11.10 5.03
C GLU A 55 -8.86 -11.62 4.84
N ALA A 56 -7.88 -10.72 4.75
CA ALA A 56 -6.47 -11.08 4.58
C ALA A 56 -5.90 -11.89 5.75
N VAL A 57 -6.31 -11.57 6.98
CA VAL A 57 -5.73 -12.14 8.21
C VAL A 57 -6.63 -13.21 8.83
N MET A 58 -7.95 -13.00 8.83
CA MET A 58 -8.92 -13.85 9.51
C MET A 58 -9.77 -14.68 8.54
N GLY A 59 -9.79 -14.32 7.26
CA GLY A 59 -10.57 -15.02 6.25
C GLY A 59 -10.00 -16.41 5.94
N THR A 60 -10.88 -17.40 5.79
CA THR A 60 -10.47 -18.78 5.48
C THR A 60 -10.18 -18.99 3.99
N ALA A 61 -10.74 -18.13 3.12
CA ALA A 61 -10.60 -18.26 1.66
C ALA A 61 -9.14 -18.12 1.17
N LEU A 62 -8.32 -17.34 1.89
CA LEU A 62 -6.92 -17.10 1.56
C LEU A 62 -5.95 -18.04 2.29
N GLY A 63 -6.45 -19.00 3.07
CA GLY A 63 -5.65 -19.95 3.84
C GLY A 63 -4.51 -20.59 3.03
N PRO A 64 -4.75 -21.11 1.81
CA PRO A 64 -3.69 -21.70 1.00
C PRO A 64 -2.53 -20.74 0.68
N ILE A 65 -2.82 -19.45 0.44
CA ILE A 65 -1.78 -18.44 0.20
C ILE A 65 -1.04 -18.12 1.51
N LEU A 66 -1.78 -17.94 2.60
CA LEU A 66 -1.22 -17.64 3.91
C LEU A 66 -0.29 -18.76 4.41
N ASP A 67 -0.72 -20.02 4.28
CA ASP A 67 0.08 -21.20 4.65
C ASP A 67 1.40 -21.26 3.88
N LEU A 68 1.37 -20.92 2.59
CA LEU A 68 2.58 -20.85 1.76
C LEU A 68 3.53 -19.74 2.24
N MET A 69 2.99 -18.56 2.55
CA MET A 69 3.76 -17.38 2.97
C MET A 69 4.37 -17.54 4.37
N LEU A 70 3.68 -18.26 5.27
CA LEU A 70 4.14 -18.55 6.63
C LEU A 70 5.08 -19.75 6.70
N LYS A 71 5.22 -20.54 5.63
CA LYS A 71 6.08 -21.71 5.61
C LYS A 71 7.54 -21.30 5.83
N PRO A 72 8.20 -21.78 6.90
CA PRO A 72 9.55 -21.33 7.25
C PRO A 72 10.55 -21.55 6.11
N ASN A 73 11.32 -20.51 5.79
CA ASN A 73 12.38 -20.53 4.76
C ASN A 73 11.93 -20.99 3.37
N TYR A 74 10.62 -20.95 3.08
CA TYR A 74 10.11 -21.41 1.79
C TYR A 74 10.24 -20.37 0.68
N ILE A 75 10.00 -19.11 1.03
CA ILE A 75 10.22 -17.93 0.20
C ILE A 75 11.00 -16.88 1.00
N ARG A 76 11.70 -15.99 0.30
CA ARG A 76 12.52 -14.94 0.92
C ARG A 76 11.70 -13.67 1.09
N HIS A 77 11.76 -13.04 2.26
CA HIS A 77 11.03 -11.78 2.57
C HIS A 77 9.52 -11.84 2.22
N PRO A 78 8.77 -12.80 2.78
CA PRO A 78 7.33 -12.97 2.48
C PRO A 78 6.49 -11.71 2.72
N ASP A 79 6.93 -10.85 3.63
CA ASP A 79 6.37 -9.55 3.96
C ASP A 79 6.36 -8.57 2.78
N GLU A 80 7.33 -8.68 1.88
CA GLU A 80 7.41 -7.89 0.64
C GLU A 80 6.53 -8.46 -0.50
N PHE A 81 5.84 -9.58 -0.28
CA PHE A 81 4.98 -10.22 -1.28
C PHE A 81 3.52 -10.30 -0.85
N PHE A 82 3.26 -10.50 0.44
CA PHE A 82 1.93 -10.85 0.94
C PHE A 82 0.85 -9.82 0.57
N PHE A 83 0.95 -8.58 1.09
CA PHE A 83 -0.05 -7.55 0.83
C PHE A 83 -0.12 -7.09 -0.63
N PRO A 84 1.00 -6.89 -1.35
CA PRO A 84 0.97 -6.58 -2.78
C PRO A 84 0.27 -7.67 -3.60
N THR A 85 0.55 -8.94 -3.33
CA THR A 85 -0.10 -10.07 -4.00
C THR A 85 -1.61 -10.04 -3.76
N LEU A 86 -2.06 -9.88 -2.51
CA LEU A 86 -3.49 -9.82 -2.22
C LEU A 86 -4.18 -8.61 -2.86
N ALA A 87 -3.53 -7.44 -2.85
CA ALA A 87 -4.09 -6.20 -3.35
C ALA A 87 -4.22 -6.15 -4.88
N TYR A 88 -3.37 -6.87 -5.63
CA TYR A 88 -3.33 -6.80 -7.09
C TYR A 88 -3.86 -8.05 -7.81
N ASN A 89 -4.33 -9.06 -7.06
CA ASN A 89 -5.05 -10.21 -7.62
C ASN A 89 -6.56 -10.02 -7.49
N SER A 90 -7.15 -9.30 -8.45
CA SER A 90 -8.58 -8.96 -8.45
C SER A 90 -9.51 -10.18 -8.42
N GLN A 91 -9.09 -11.34 -8.93
CA GLN A 91 -9.88 -12.57 -8.83
C GLN A 91 -10.10 -13.07 -7.39
N LEU A 92 -9.29 -12.62 -6.42
CA LEU A 92 -9.48 -12.93 -5.00
C LEU A 92 -10.62 -12.14 -4.36
N ARG A 93 -11.15 -11.12 -5.06
CA ARG A 93 -12.31 -10.32 -4.65
C ARG A 93 -12.20 -9.68 -3.26
N LEU A 94 -10.99 -9.27 -2.89
CA LEU A 94 -10.77 -8.58 -1.62
C LEU A 94 -11.21 -7.11 -1.70
N PRO A 95 -11.84 -6.58 -0.64
CA PRO A 95 -12.28 -5.19 -0.62
C PRO A 95 -11.13 -4.22 -0.90
N GLY A 96 -11.29 -3.34 -1.88
CA GLY A 96 -10.33 -2.27 -2.19
C GLY A 96 -9.11 -2.78 -2.96
N ALA A 97 -9.10 -4.06 -3.36
CA ALA A 97 -8.10 -4.62 -4.25
C ALA A 97 -8.24 -3.99 -5.64
N CYS A 98 -7.09 -3.74 -6.28
CA CYS A 98 -7.02 -3.11 -7.58
C CYS A 98 -7.59 -4.04 -8.66
N HIS A 99 -8.52 -3.54 -9.45
CA HIS A 99 -9.05 -4.24 -10.61
C HIS A 99 -8.15 -3.94 -11.82
N LEU A 100 -7.01 -4.61 -11.88
CA LEU A 100 -6.20 -4.63 -13.08
C LEU A 100 -6.87 -5.55 -14.11
N GLU A 101 -7.51 -4.97 -15.12
CA GLU A 101 -7.75 -5.72 -16.35
C GLU A 101 -6.40 -6.10 -16.96
N ARG A 102 -6.29 -7.35 -17.39
CA ARG A 102 -5.09 -8.11 -17.82
C ARG A 102 -4.22 -7.47 -18.92
N LEU A 103 -4.46 -6.23 -19.31
CA LEU A 103 -3.91 -5.62 -20.53
C LEU A 103 -2.84 -4.55 -20.31
N ARG A 104 -2.44 -4.25 -19.07
CA ARG A 104 -1.32 -3.30 -18.83
C ARG A 104 -0.41 -3.78 -17.70
N TYR A 105 0.40 -4.80 -18.01
CA TYR A 105 1.50 -5.28 -17.17
C TYR A 105 2.50 -4.13 -16.81
N ASP A 106 2.55 -3.06 -17.62
CA ASP A 106 3.37 -1.88 -17.35
C ASP A 106 2.85 -0.95 -16.24
N LEU A 107 1.60 -1.12 -15.74
CA LEU A 107 1.01 -0.20 -14.75
C LEU A 107 1.30 -0.55 -13.28
N CYS A 108 1.95 -1.67 -12.98
CA CYS A 108 2.43 -1.93 -11.62
C CYS A 108 3.74 -1.16 -11.32
N TYR A 109 4.02 -0.06 -11.99
CA TYR A 109 5.03 0.91 -11.57
C TYR A 109 4.34 2.17 -11.05
N GLU A 110 3.30 2.02 -10.23
CA GLU A 110 2.72 3.16 -9.55
C GLU A 110 3.60 3.54 -8.36
N THR A 111 4.43 4.57 -8.53
CA THR A 111 4.91 5.32 -7.37
C THR A 111 3.70 5.89 -6.65
N VAL A 112 3.44 5.38 -5.45
CA VAL A 112 2.29 5.80 -4.66
C VAL A 112 2.57 7.15 -4.02
N PRO A 113 1.60 8.08 -3.97
CA PRO A 113 1.77 9.28 -3.17
C PRO A 113 1.97 8.88 -1.70
N HIS A 114 3.09 9.34 -1.12
CA HIS A 114 3.49 8.97 0.22
C HIS A 114 2.80 9.84 1.27
N ILE A 115 2.25 9.20 2.30
CA ILE A 115 1.67 9.85 3.49
C ILE A 115 2.61 9.80 4.70
N SER A 116 3.71 9.05 4.59
CA SER A 116 4.71 8.83 5.62
C SER A 116 6.06 8.52 4.97
N ALA A 117 7.16 8.76 5.70
CA ALA A 117 8.51 8.43 5.26
C ALA A 117 9.23 7.54 6.29
N ASN A 118 10.26 6.83 5.86
CA ASN A 118 11.06 5.90 6.65
C ASN A 118 12.50 5.85 6.06
N LYS A 119 13.58 5.77 6.83
CA LYS A 119 13.73 5.71 8.30
C LYS A 119 14.17 7.06 8.87
N PHE A 120 13.83 7.32 10.13
CA PHE A 120 14.34 8.45 10.89
C PHE A 120 15.05 7.96 12.15
N HIS A 121 16.25 8.49 12.39
CA HIS A 121 17.08 8.19 13.56
C HIS A 121 17.53 9.50 14.17
N ALA A 122 17.16 9.74 15.43
CA ALA A 122 17.40 11.02 16.11
C ALA A 122 18.89 11.33 16.30
N ASP A 123 19.74 10.30 16.36
CA ASP A 123 21.19 10.41 16.50
C ASP A 123 21.93 10.51 15.15
N TYR A 124 21.25 10.30 14.02
CA TYR A 124 21.88 10.36 12.71
C TYR A 124 21.88 11.77 12.13
N GLN A 125 20.73 12.45 12.17
CA GLN A 125 20.57 13.84 11.72
C GLN A 125 19.48 14.52 12.57
N PRO A 126 19.80 14.96 13.80
CA PRO A 126 18.82 15.54 14.72
C PRO A 126 18.17 16.81 14.17
N GLU A 127 18.92 17.66 13.45
CA GLU A 127 18.40 18.93 12.95
C GLU A 127 17.27 18.72 11.92
N ALA A 128 17.40 17.71 11.06
CA ALA A 128 16.34 17.39 10.10
C ALA A 128 15.09 16.84 10.79
N TYR A 129 15.26 16.15 11.92
CA TYR A 129 14.14 15.66 12.73
C TYR A 129 13.43 16.82 13.42
N ASP A 130 14.17 17.74 14.03
CA ASP A 130 13.64 18.94 14.69
C ASP A 130 12.88 19.84 13.70
N GLU A 131 13.44 20.09 12.51
CA GLU A 131 12.78 20.89 11.48
C GLU A 131 11.48 20.24 10.98
N MET A 132 11.50 18.92 10.73
CA MET A 132 10.31 18.19 10.31
C MET A 132 9.22 18.21 11.39
N GLU A 133 9.58 17.99 12.65
CA GLU A 133 8.66 17.99 13.78
C GLU A 133 8.02 19.38 13.98
N GLN A 134 8.84 20.43 13.98
CA GLN A 134 8.37 21.81 14.08
C GLN A 134 7.41 22.15 12.94
N TRP A 135 7.79 21.83 11.70
CA TRP A 135 6.93 22.05 10.53
C TRP A 135 5.60 21.29 10.65
N TYR A 136 5.64 20.04 11.09
CA TYR A 136 4.45 19.20 11.24
C TYR A 136 3.47 19.79 12.26
N PHE A 137 3.95 20.15 13.46
CA PHE A 137 3.09 20.70 14.50
C PHE A 137 2.54 22.09 14.16
N GLN A 138 3.34 22.95 13.52
CA GLN A 138 2.85 24.24 13.01
C GLN A 138 1.73 24.04 11.99
N ARG A 139 1.89 23.06 11.09
CA ARG A 139 0.88 22.75 10.07
C ARG A 139 -0.39 22.18 10.69
N VAL A 140 -0.29 21.24 11.63
CA VAL A 140 -1.46 20.71 12.38
C VAL A 140 -2.19 21.81 13.13
N ALA A 141 -1.48 22.73 13.80
CA ALA A 141 -2.10 23.85 14.50
C ALA A 141 -2.88 24.77 13.54
N ALA A 142 -2.30 25.10 12.38
CA ALA A 142 -2.98 25.88 11.35
C ALA A 142 -4.23 25.18 10.80
N GLU A 143 -4.17 23.87 10.59
CA GLU A 143 -5.32 23.06 10.18
C GLU A 143 -6.43 23.06 11.25
N ILE A 144 -6.09 22.90 12.53
CA ILE A 144 -7.06 22.95 13.63
C ILE A 144 -7.78 24.30 13.67
N ILE A 145 -7.03 25.41 13.54
CA ILE A 145 -7.60 26.76 13.56
C ILE A 145 -8.51 27.00 12.36
N SER A 146 -8.08 26.60 11.16
CA SER A 146 -8.81 26.83 9.92
C SER A 146 -9.97 25.85 9.67
N GLY A 147 -9.98 24.71 10.37
CA GLY A 147 -10.98 23.66 10.17
C GLY A 147 -10.83 22.89 8.84
N SER A 148 -9.75 23.10 8.08
CA SER A 148 -9.45 22.39 6.84
C SER A 148 -7.93 22.25 6.60
N TYR A 149 -7.54 21.35 5.71
CA TYR A 149 -6.18 21.35 5.15
C TYR A 149 -5.96 22.53 4.20
N ASN A 150 -4.70 22.91 4.01
CA ASN A 150 -4.34 23.98 3.08
C ASN A 150 -4.32 23.47 1.62
N ARG A 151 -5.25 23.95 0.80
CA ARG A 151 -5.42 23.55 -0.60
C ARG A 151 -4.32 24.04 -1.54
N THR A 152 -3.53 25.04 -1.16
CA THR A 152 -2.41 25.51 -1.99
C THR A 152 -1.19 24.63 -1.86
N THR A 153 -1.04 23.93 -0.73
CA THR A 153 0.12 23.10 -0.40
C THR A 153 -0.18 21.61 -0.33
N PHE A 154 -1.45 21.21 -0.46
CA PHE A 154 -1.87 19.81 -0.47
C PHE A 154 -3.04 19.61 -1.44
N ASP A 155 -2.83 18.73 -2.42
CA ASP A 155 -3.85 18.32 -3.39
C ASP A 155 -4.25 16.85 -3.19
N PRO A 156 -5.44 16.55 -2.65
CA PRO A 156 -5.90 15.18 -2.49
C PRO A 156 -6.20 14.49 -3.82
N LYS A 157 -6.31 15.21 -4.96
CA LYS A 157 -6.59 14.60 -6.25
C LYS A 157 -5.53 13.58 -6.65
N VAL A 158 -4.27 13.79 -6.27
CA VAL A 158 -3.19 12.82 -6.53
C VAL A 158 -3.55 11.42 -6.01
N TYR A 159 -4.33 11.31 -4.93
CA TYR A 159 -4.83 10.04 -4.41
C TYR A 159 -6.07 9.54 -5.17
N ALA A 160 -7.00 10.43 -5.52
CA ALA A 160 -8.23 10.09 -6.25
C ALA A 160 -8.00 9.70 -7.71
N GLU A 161 -6.92 10.19 -8.32
CA GLU A 161 -6.65 10.00 -9.75
C GLU A 161 -5.88 8.71 -10.06
N ARG A 162 -5.42 7.97 -9.04
CA ARG A 162 -4.76 6.68 -9.19
C ARG A 162 -5.68 5.68 -9.89
N LEU A 163 -5.09 4.75 -10.64
CA LEU A 163 -5.85 3.70 -11.33
C LEU A 163 -6.67 2.90 -10.31
N CYS A 164 -6.04 2.41 -9.24
CA CYS A 164 -6.70 1.58 -8.25
C CYS A 164 -7.76 2.36 -7.44
N SER A 165 -7.60 3.68 -7.26
CA SER A 165 -8.66 4.50 -6.64
C SER A 165 -9.92 4.56 -7.48
N ARG A 166 -9.79 4.49 -8.81
CA ARG A 166 -10.91 4.51 -9.76
C ARG A 166 -11.42 3.11 -10.11
N ASN A 167 -10.54 2.13 -10.09
CA ASN A 167 -10.77 0.75 -10.54
C ASN A 167 -10.35 -0.22 -9.43
N HIS A 168 -11.19 -0.35 -8.41
CA HIS A 168 -11.04 -1.36 -7.36
C HIS A 168 -12.33 -2.13 -7.12
N ILE A 169 -12.23 -3.20 -6.33
CA ILE A 169 -13.33 -4.06 -5.90
C ILE A 169 -14.04 -3.47 -4.68
#